data_AF-A0AAE1FDU9-F1
#
_entry.id   AF-A0AAE1FDU9-F1
#
_cell.length_a   1.000
_cell.length_b   1.000
_cell.length_c   1.000
_cell.angle_alpha   90.00
_cell.angle_beta   90.00
_cell.angle_gamma   90.00
#
_symmetry.space_group_name_H-M   'P 1'
#
loop_
_entity.id
_entity.type
_entity.pdbx_description
1 polymer ?
#
loop_
_entity_poly.entity_id
_entity_poly.type
_entity_poly.pdbx_seq_one_letter_code
_entity_poly.pdbx_strand_id
1 'polypeptide(L)'
;MAVTNVYKDGICLTLGHNNSSCFKVNMWVLTLLSSLLLITGSRAQCSNVVISNQWQGNYQADFTDNAPVAVNGLSLEFTFHAAVDSVDFYQGTSTQIDDTTFLLEDTTTNVGAGEQISFQFQVHYSGLNTPLVVGEVMNGVSLCDAFFTTPAPLSNPCDETGMTPYDYSQVLCMSYVFFEAQRSGPLPMDQRVTWRGDSALDDGSDVGEDLTGGYYDAGDHVKFGFPMAFTATMLAWGLVDFAEGHETAGQTEYGQEALKWATDYFLKAYTNTNEFYGQGPLRLGLDRLTTRSGVDLRISMARPAYKIDEAHPGSDLAAETAAALAAASIAFATADPAYAASTLAVAKELYDFADNYRELYHVSIPDADGYYMLVLPTDGRGGVLDPPQCLPRLAEERSHLHSRGPRIPRRLGANRHAANVAFLSFWAAKQGIDPDTNRQWAQGQIGQLLGDNSRHMRSFVIGFGQNHLYAHTTGPGEWWGPQQPRPQPHTLYGALVGGPTQAGDYEDDRNNYINNEVACDYNAAFTGALAALVELN
;
A
#
# COMPACT_ATOMS: atom_id res chain seq x y z
N MET A 1 18.60 11.16 8.05
CA MET A 1 18.25 11.77 9.35
C MET A 1 18.83 10.88 10.44
N ALA A 2 19.30 11.44 11.56
CA ALA A 2 19.58 10.65 12.76
C ALA A 2 18.77 11.29 13.89
N VAL A 3 17.88 10.53 14.52
CA VAL A 3 17.12 10.97 15.69
C VAL A 3 18.12 11.13 16.82
N THR A 4 18.38 12.37 17.24
CA THR A 4 19.50 12.68 18.16
C THR A 4 19.09 12.93 19.60
N ASN A 5 17.80 13.10 19.93
CA ASN A 5 17.29 13.07 21.32
C ASN A 5 15.75 12.99 21.37
N VAL A 6 15.23 12.21 22.33
CA VAL A 6 13.82 12.20 22.75
C VAL A 6 13.71 12.86 24.12
N TYR A 7 12.89 13.91 24.25
CA TYR A 7 12.61 14.54 25.54
C TYR A 7 11.14 14.33 25.93
N LYS A 8 10.86 14.58 27.22
CA LYS A 8 9.63 14.21 27.94
C LYS A 8 8.31 14.63 27.27
N ASP A 9 8.33 15.61 26.36
CA ASP A 9 7.16 16.21 25.71
C ASP A 9 7.15 16.11 24.15
N GLY A 10 8.01 15.29 23.52
CA GLY A 10 8.01 15.06 22.06
C GLY A 10 9.40 14.79 21.44
N ILE A 11 9.44 14.36 20.18
CA ILE A 11 10.68 14.16 19.41
C ILE A 11 11.05 15.49 18.72
N CYS A 12 12.24 16.02 18.99
CA CYS A 12 12.81 17.15 18.25
C CYS A 12 13.85 16.65 17.24
N LEU A 13 13.67 17.05 15.97
CA LEU A 13 14.68 16.91 14.93
C LEU A 13 15.61 18.14 15.01
N THR A 14 16.79 18.01 15.63
CA THR A 14 17.75 19.12 15.72
C THR A 14 18.79 19.10 14.59
N LEU A 15 18.98 20.26 13.95
CA LEU A 15 20.10 20.56 13.04
C LEU A 15 21.12 21.46 13.78
N GLY A 16 22.41 21.21 13.56
CA GLY A 16 23.50 21.63 14.44
C GLY A 16 23.87 23.13 14.53
N HIS A 17 24.44 23.43 15.70
CA HIS A 17 25.26 24.54 16.20
C HIS A 17 24.71 25.98 16.37
N ASN A 18 24.63 26.33 17.66
CA ASN A 18 24.79 27.65 18.29
C ASN A 18 23.68 28.68 18.04
N ASN A 19 22.44 28.31 18.36
CA ASN A 19 21.59 29.07 19.28
C ASN A 19 20.33 28.24 19.57
N SER A 20 20.13 27.90 20.83
CA SER A 20 18.92 27.23 21.31
C SER A 20 17.71 28.13 21.08
N SER A 21 16.97 27.92 20.00
CA SER A 21 15.61 28.44 19.83
C SER A 21 14.64 27.27 19.89
N CYS A 22 14.29 26.87 21.12
CA CYS A 22 13.11 26.07 21.38
C CYS A 22 11.89 26.91 20.98
N PHE A 23 11.24 26.60 19.87
CA PHE A 23 9.88 27.07 19.65
C PHE A 23 8.96 26.22 20.53
N LYS A 24 8.69 26.75 21.73
CA LYS A 24 7.56 26.35 22.55
C LYS A 24 6.29 26.46 21.71
N VAL A 25 5.67 25.33 21.41
CA VAL A 25 4.25 25.32 21.02
C VAL A 25 3.49 25.72 22.29
N ASN A 26 3.15 27.01 22.37
CA ASN A 26 2.31 27.52 23.44
C ASN A 26 0.87 27.11 23.16
N MET A 27 0.35 26.35 24.11
CA MET A 27 -1.02 25.87 24.26
C MET A 27 -2.01 27.04 24.44
N TRP A 28 -3.23 26.87 23.90
CA TRP A 28 -4.54 27.45 24.25
C TRP A 28 -5.22 28.47 23.32
N VAL A 29 -6.53 28.18 23.14
CA VAL A 29 -7.72 28.99 22.75
C VAL A 29 -8.30 28.39 21.46
N LEU A 30 -9.37 27.57 21.42
CA LEU A 30 -10.67 27.61 22.10
C LEU A 30 -11.40 26.25 21.98
N THR A 31 -11.93 25.76 23.09
CA THR A 31 -13.04 24.79 23.15
C THR A 31 -14.35 25.38 22.64
N LEU A 32 -15.19 24.62 21.91
CA LEU A 32 -16.67 24.61 22.06
C LEU A 32 -17.35 23.48 21.26
N LEU A 33 -17.69 22.42 22.00
CA LEU A 33 -18.85 21.50 21.98
C LEU A 33 -19.91 21.52 20.85
N SER A 34 -20.27 20.27 20.47
CA SER A 34 -21.61 19.69 20.16
C SER A 34 -22.17 19.93 18.74
N SER A 35 -22.73 18.97 17.99
CA SER A 35 -23.39 17.70 18.31
C SER A 35 -23.49 16.78 17.07
N LEU A 36 -23.57 15.46 17.31
CA LEU A 36 -24.33 14.41 16.60
C LEU A 36 -24.45 14.44 15.06
N LEU A 37 -23.95 13.38 14.42
CA LEU A 37 -24.83 12.43 13.73
C LEU A 37 -24.19 11.03 13.72
N LEU A 38 -24.85 10.11 14.42
CA LEU A 38 -24.72 8.67 14.21
C LEU A 38 -25.30 8.34 12.83
N ILE A 39 -24.52 7.70 11.97
CA ILE A 39 -25.06 6.79 10.95
C ILE A 39 -24.23 5.52 11.04
N THR A 40 -24.86 4.46 11.55
CA THR A 40 -24.39 3.08 11.43
C THR A 40 -24.42 2.69 9.96
N GLY A 41 -23.26 2.44 9.35
CA GLY A 41 -23.14 1.86 8.02
C GLY A 41 -23.44 0.36 8.08
N SER A 42 -24.48 -0.03 7.36
CA SER A 42 -24.98 -1.40 7.17
C SER A 42 -24.01 -2.30 6.41
N ARG A 43 -23.96 -3.57 6.82
CA ARG A 43 -23.27 -4.68 6.15
C ARG A 43 -23.79 -4.85 4.71
N ALA A 44 -22.90 -4.91 3.72
CA ALA A 44 -23.26 -5.12 2.32
C ALA A 44 -23.67 -6.58 2.07
N GLN A 45 -24.92 -6.78 1.64
CA GLN A 45 -25.45 -7.99 1.02
C GLN A 45 -25.31 -7.86 -0.51
N CYS A 46 -25.31 -8.95 -1.29
CA CYS A 46 -25.61 -8.84 -2.72
C CYS A 46 -26.98 -8.16 -2.86
N SER A 47 -27.05 -7.03 -3.57
CA SER A 47 -28.21 -6.12 -3.53
C SER A 47 -29.49 -6.65 -4.18
N ASN A 48 -29.45 -7.88 -4.72
CA ASN A 48 -30.44 -8.39 -5.66
C ASN A 48 -31.34 -9.48 -5.05
N VAL A 49 -31.12 -9.83 -3.77
CA VAL A 49 -31.95 -10.74 -2.98
C VAL A 49 -32.56 -10.00 -1.79
N VAL A 50 -33.90 -10.00 -1.71
CA VAL A 50 -34.65 -9.33 -0.64
C VAL A 50 -35.45 -10.37 0.14
N ILE A 51 -35.23 -10.49 1.45
CA ILE A 51 -36.03 -11.36 2.32
C ILE A 51 -37.42 -10.74 2.48
N SER A 52 -38.45 -11.39 1.94
CA SER A 52 -39.83 -10.92 1.99
C SER A 52 -40.62 -11.48 3.16
N ASN A 53 -40.24 -12.63 3.71
CA ASN A 53 -40.84 -13.19 4.92
C ASN A 53 -39.88 -14.11 5.67
N GLN A 54 -39.90 -14.11 7.00
CA GLN A 54 -38.99 -14.94 7.82
C GLN A 54 -39.71 -15.54 9.03
N TRP A 55 -39.44 -16.82 9.31
CA TRP A 55 -39.89 -17.53 10.51
C TRP A 55 -38.80 -18.47 11.03
N GLN A 56 -39.05 -19.17 12.14
CA GLN A 56 -38.00 -19.96 12.79
C GLN A 56 -37.41 -21.01 11.84
N GLY A 57 -36.11 -20.92 11.57
CA GLY A 57 -35.33 -21.83 10.72
C GLY A 57 -35.60 -21.71 9.21
N ASN A 58 -36.35 -20.70 8.76
CA ASN A 58 -36.72 -20.57 7.35
C ASN A 58 -36.92 -19.10 6.94
N TYR A 59 -36.68 -18.76 5.68
CA TYR A 59 -37.15 -17.51 5.10
C TYR A 59 -37.51 -17.66 3.63
N GLN A 60 -38.41 -16.80 3.16
CA GLN A 60 -38.71 -16.60 1.74
C GLN A 60 -38.04 -15.31 1.26
N ALA A 61 -37.45 -15.36 0.06
CA ALA A 61 -36.79 -14.22 -0.55
C ALA A 61 -37.15 -14.09 -2.02
N ASP A 62 -37.10 -12.84 -2.48
CA ASP A 62 -37.28 -12.43 -3.87
C ASP A 62 -35.90 -12.12 -4.46
N PHE A 63 -35.57 -12.77 -5.58
CA PHE A 63 -34.42 -12.42 -6.41
C PHE A 63 -34.91 -11.54 -7.57
N THR A 64 -34.20 -10.46 -7.87
CA THR A 64 -34.46 -9.65 -9.07
C THR A 64 -33.17 -9.05 -9.61
N ASP A 65 -32.84 -9.36 -10.86
CA ASP A 65 -31.65 -8.82 -11.55
C ASP A 65 -31.83 -8.79 -13.07
N ASN A 66 -30.96 -8.09 -13.80
CA ASN A 66 -30.92 -8.11 -15.26
C ASN A 66 -29.99 -9.21 -15.77
N ALA A 67 -30.43 -9.97 -16.78
CA ALA A 67 -29.63 -11.00 -17.40
C ALA A 67 -28.38 -10.39 -18.07
N PRO A 68 -27.14 -10.71 -17.64
CA PRO A 68 -25.93 -10.09 -18.20
C PRO A 68 -25.67 -10.53 -19.65
N VAL A 69 -26.20 -11.70 -20.03
CA VAL A 69 -26.18 -12.27 -21.37
C VAL A 69 -27.55 -12.89 -21.68
N ALA A 70 -27.82 -13.21 -22.94
CA ALA A 70 -29.06 -13.93 -23.27
C ALA A 70 -29.07 -15.30 -22.57
N VAL A 71 -30.12 -15.55 -21.78
CA VAL A 71 -30.31 -16.77 -21.02
C VAL A 71 -31.25 -17.68 -21.81
N ASN A 72 -30.80 -18.90 -22.11
CA ASN A 72 -31.64 -19.96 -22.70
C ASN A 72 -31.60 -21.17 -21.76
N GLY A 73 -32.51 -21.16 -20.79
CA GLY A 73 -32.40 -21.94 -19.57
C GLY A 73 -31.55 -21.20 -18.53
N LEU A 74 -32.12 -20.98 -17.35
CA LEU A 74 -31.48 -20.38 -16.19
C LEU A 74 -30.71 -21.44 -15.41
N SER A 75 -29.49 -21.08 -15.00
CA SER A 75 -28.63 -21.77 -14.06
C SER A 75 -28.08 -20.69 -13.13
N LEU A 76 -28.33 -20.76 -11.84
CA LEU A 76 -27.97 -19.73 -10.89
C LEU A 76 -27.37 -20.36 -9.64
N GLU A 77 -26.09 -20.08 -9.40
CA GLU A 77 -25.40 -20.53 -8.20
C GLU A 77 -25.49 -19.46 -7.12
N PHE A 78 -26.01 -19.82 -5.95
CA PHE A 78 -26.02 -18.98 -4.75
C PHE A 78 -25.01 -19.49 -3.74
N THR A 79 -24.19 -18.57 -3.21
CA THR A 79 -23.29 -18.81 -2.07
C THR A 79 -23.81 -18.05 -0.86
N PHE A 80 -23.93 -18.73 0.28
CA PHE A 80 -24.36 -18.17 1.55
C PHE A 80 -23.19 -18.00 2.51
N HIS A 81 -23.20 -16.95 3.35
CA HIS A 81 -22.14 -16.73 4.35
C HIS A 81 -22.17 -17.72 5.54
N ALA A 82 -23.20 -18.57 5.62
CA ALA A 82 -23.41 -19.54 6.67
C ALA A 82 -24.16 -20.75 6.11
N ALA A 83 -24.05 -21.88 6.81
CA ALA A 83 -24.62 -23.14 6.36
C ALA A 83 -26.15 -23.07 6.16
N VAL A 84 -26.62 -23.64 5.06
CA VAL A 84 -28.02 -23.78 4.64
C VAL A 84 -28.33 -25.26 4.48
N ASP A 85 -29.48 -25.69 5.01
CA ASP A 85 -29.90 -27.10 4.95
C ASP A 85 -30.49 -27.43 3.56
N SER A 86 -31.33 -26.54 3.01
CA SER A 86 -31.89 -26.67 1.65
C SER A 86 -32.43 -25.35 1.10
N VAL A 87 -32.55 -25.26 -0.23
CA VAL A 87 -33.19 -24.14 -0.94
C VAL A 87 -34.31 -24.68 -1.83
N ASP A 88 -35.54 -24.19 -1.63
CA ASP A 88 -36.68 -24.48 -2.48
C ASP A 88 -36.77 -23.44 -3.60
N PHE A 89 -36.53 -23.88 -4.83
CA PHE A 89 -36.67 -23.06 -6.04
C PHE A 89 -37.97 -23.38 -6.76
N TYR A 90 -38.95 -22.48 -6.67
CA TYR A 90 -40.31 -22.77 -7.15
C TYR A 90 -40.44 -22.84 -8.67
N GLN A 91 -39.47 -22.32 -9.43
CA GLN A 91 -39.50 -22.28 -10.89
C GLN A 91 -38.69 -23.41 -11.55
N GLY A 92 -38.01 -24.24 -10.75
CA GLY A 92 -37.12 -25.25 -11.30
C GLY A 92 -36.58 -26.21 -10.25
N THR A 93 -35.33 -26.62 -10.42
CA THR A 93 -34.64 -27.54 -9.52
C THR A 93 -33.59 -26.81 -8.70
N SER A 94 -33.43 -27.21 -7.43
CA SER A 94 -32.29 -26.80 -6.60
C SER A 94 -31.42 -28.02 -6.32
N THR A 95 -30.11 -27.87 -6.54
CA THR A 95 -29.10 -28.88 -6.28
C THR A 95 -28.09 -28.31 -5.29
N GLN A 96 -27.90 -28.99 -4.17
CA GLN A 96 -26.87 -28.63 -3.20
C GLN A 96 -25.48 -29.03 -3.72
N ILE A 97 -24.56 -28.08 -3.80
CA ILE A 97 -23.14 -28.33 -4.14
C ILE A 97 -22.36 -28.63 -2.85
N ASP A 98 -22.55 -27.78 -1.84
CA ASP A 98 -22.04 -27.95 -0.47
C ASP A 98 -23.00 -27.30 0.55
N ASP A 99 -22.61 -27.23 1.83
CA ASP A 99 -23.46 -26.66 2.89
C ASP A 99 -23.65 -25.14 2.80
N THR A 100 -22.93 -24.46 1.92
CA THR A 100 -23.03 -23.01 1.67
C THR A 100 -23.40 -22.65 0.23
N THR A 101 -23.39 -23.60 -0.70
CA THR A 101 -23.53 -23.33 -2.14
C THR A 101 -24.62 -24.18 -2.80
N PHE A 102 -25.53 -23.54 -3.51
CA PHE A 102 -26.69 -24.17 -4.16
C PHE A 102 -26.82 -23.73 -5.62
N LEU A 103 -27.04 -24.67 -6.52
CA LEU A 103 -27.32 -24.44 -7.93
C LEU A 103 -28.82 -24.53 -8.20
N LEU A 104 -29.40 -23.47 -8.77
CA LEU A 104 -30.81 -23.33 -9.12
C LEU A 104 -30.94 -23.38 -10.65
N GLU A 105 -31.72 -24.30 -11.19
CA GLU A 105 -31.84 -24.47 -12.64
C GLU A 105 -33.29 -24.48 -13.10
N ASP A 106 -33.60 -23.73 -14.17
CA ASP A 106 -34.87 -23.76 -14.89
C ASP A 106 -34.61 -23.75 -16.40
N THR A 107 -34.99 -24.82 -17.08
CA THR A 107 -34.78 -24.97 -18.54
C THR A 107 -35.77 -24.15 -19.40
N THR A 108 -36.77 -23.54 -18.78
CA THR A 108 -37.86 -22.85 -19.49
C THR A 108 -37.70 -21.34 -19.57
N THR A 109 -36.95 -20.72 -18.64
CA THR A 109 -36.62 -19.30 -18.68
C THR A 109 -35.77 -18.96 -19.90
N ASN A 110 -36.30 -18.09 -20.77
CA ASN A 110 -35.58 -17.54 -21.90
C ASN A 110 -35.73 -16.02 -21.89
N VAL A 111 -34.63 -15.28 -21.70
CA VAL A 111 -34.63 -13.81 -21.68
C VAL A 111 -33.44 -13.26 -22.46
N GLY A 112 -33.62 -12.11 -23.11
CA GLY A 112 -32.56 -11.40 -23.80
C GLY A 112 -31.54 -10.77 -22.84
N ALA A 113 -30.35 -10.45 -23.35
CA ALA A 113 -29.36 -9.71 -22.58
C ALA A 113 -29.90 -8.33 -22.16
N GLY A 114 -29.78 -7.99 -20.88
CA GLY A 114 -30.30 -6.76 -20.27
C GLY A 114 -31.78 -6.82 -19.87
N GLU A 115 -32.49 -7.93 -20.14
CA GLU A 115 -33.87 -8.12 -19.66
C GLU A 115 -33.88 -8.62 -18.21
N GLN A 116 -34.87 -8.18 -17.45
CA GLN A 116 -34.99 -8.49 -16.02
C GLN A 116 -35.50 -9.92 -15.78
N ILE A 117 -34.88 -10.62 -14.84
CA ILE A 117 -35.27 -11.91 -14.28
C ILE A 117 -35.71 -11.67 -12.83
N SER A 118 -36.86 -12.23 -12.45
CA SER A 118 -37.37 -12.13 -11.09
C SER A 118 -38.09 -13.40 -10.68
N PHE A 119 -37.78 -13.90 -9.48
CA PHE A 119 -38.41 -15.10 -8.93
C PHE A 119 -38.33 -15.16 -7.41
N GLN A 120 -39.09 -16.08 -6.83
CA GLN A 120 -39.05 -16.36 -5.40
C GLN A 120 -38.40 -17.71 -5.12
N PHE A 121 -37.73 -17.78 -3.98
CA PHE A 121 -37.19 -19.02 -3.43
C PHE A 121 -37.34 -19.01 -1.90
N GLN A 122 -37.20 -20.17 -1.28
CA GLN A 122 -37.25 -20.31 0.16
C GLN A 122 -36.02 -21.05 0.67
N VAL A 123 -35.46 -20.60 1.79
CA VAL A 123 -34.23 -21.12 2.38
C VAL A 123 -34.56 -21.74 3.73
N HIS A 124 -34.04 -22.94 3.95
CA HIS A 124 -34.20 -23.73 5.17
C HIS A 124 -32.84 -23.84 5.87
N TYR A 125 -32.78 -23.58 7.17
CA TYR A 125 -31.53 -23.62 7.93
C TYR A 125 -31.75 -23.96 9.41
N SER A 126 -30.79 -24.67 9.99
CA SER A 126 -30.78 -25.12 11.38
C SER A 126 -29.91 -24.26 12.30
N GLY A 127 -29.09 -23.38 11.72
CA GLY A 127 -28.18 -22.47 12.43
C GLY A 127 -28.89 -21.35 13.22
N LEU A 128 -28.17 -20.75 14.18
CA LEU A 128 -28.69 -19.69 15.03
C LEU A 128 -28.86 -18.33 14.31
N ASN A 129 -28.15 -18.13 13.21
CA ASN A 129 -28.15 -16.89 12.43
C ASN A 129 -28.82 -17.13 11.07
N THR A 130 -29.56 -16.13 10.58
CA THR A 130 -30.14 -16.16 9.22
C THR A 130 -29.03 -16.18 8.17
N PRO A 131 -28.89 -17.23 7.34
CA PRO A 131 -27.92 -17.25 6.25
C PRO A 131 -28.33 -16.25 5.16
N LEU A 132 -27.37 -15.47 4.68
CA LEU A 132 -27.56 -14.43 3.67
C LEU A 132 -26.75 -14.79 2.44
N VAL A 133 -27.32 -14.55 1.25
CA VAL A 133 -26.63 -14.70 -0.04
C VAL A 133 -25.53 -13.65 -0.13
N VAL A 134 -24.32 -14.11 -0.42
CA VAL A 134 -23.09 -13.31 -0.57
C VAL A 134 -22.39 -13.56 -1.91
N GLY A 135 -22.88 -14.49 -2.72
CA GLY A 135 -22.40 -14.75 -4.08
C GLY A 135 -23.54 -15.25 -4.96
N GLU A 136 -23.56 -14.79 -6.21
CA GLU A 136 -24.58 -15.10 -7.21
C GLU A 136 -23.89 -15.27 -8.58
N VAL A 137 -24.07 -16.42 -9.24
CA VAL A 137 -23.48 -16.68 -10.58
C VAL A 137 -24.56 -17.21 -11.51
N MET A 138 -24.96 -16.41 -12.51
CA MET A 138 -25.98 -16.75 -13.49
C MET A 138 -25.35 -17.25 -14.80
N ASN A 139 -25.64 -18.50 -15.18
CA ASN A 139 -25.12 -19.17 -16.37
C ASN A 139 -23.60 -19.06 -16.49
N GLY A 140 -22.90 -19.13 -15.36
CA GLY A 140 -21.44 -18.98 -15.27
C GLY A 140 -20.93 -17.54 -15.25
N VAL A 141 -21.81 -16.54 -15.14
CA VAL A 141 -21.47 -15.11 -15.03
C VAL A 141 -21.79 -14.61 -13.62
N SER A 142 -20.79 -14.10 -12.89
CA SER A 142 -20.99 -13.49 -11.57
C SER A 142 -21.95 -12.29 -11.69
N LEU A 143 -22.96 -12.25 -10.83
CA LEU A 143 -23.92 -11.14 -10.71
C LEU A 143 -23.58 -10.21 -9.56
N CYS A 144 -22.93 -10.73 -8.51
CA CYS A 144 -22.42 -9.91 -7.41
C CYS A 144 -21.14 -9.14 -7.79
N ASP A 145 -20.63 -9.35 -9.01
CA ASP A 145 -19.63 -8.51 -9.66
C ASP A 145 -20.25 -7.87 -10.90
N ALA A 146 -20.50 -6.56 -10.85
CA ALA A 146 -20.94 -5.81 -12.02
C ALA A 146 -19.82 -5.67 -13.08
N PHE A 147 -19.16 -6.73 -13.55
CA PHE A 147 -18.07 -6.62 -14.54
C PHE A 147 -17.80 -7.89 -15.35
N PHE A 148 -18.59 -8.19 -16.41
CA PHE A 148 -18.09 -8.99 -17.54
C PHE A 148 -18.70 -8.56 -18.89
N THR A 149 -18.30 -7.40 -19.38
CA THR A 149 -17.98 -7.27 -20.81
C THR A 149 -16.49 -7.46 -20.95
N THR A 150 -16.05 -8.20 -21.99
CA THR A 150 -14.66 -8.29 -22.49
C THR A 150 -13.76 -7.15 -21.98
N PRO A 151 -12.58 -7.40 -21.37
CA PRO A 151 -11.89 -6.38 -20.60
C PRO A 151 -11.67 -5.15 -21.47
N ALA A 152 -12.47 -4.13 -21.20
CA ALA A 152 -11.97 -2.78 -21.27
C ALA A 152 -10.81 -2.74 -20.26
N PRO A 153 -9.70 -2.05 -20.56
CA PRO A 153 -8.64 -1.85 -19.58
C PRO A 153 -9.29 -1.38 -18.27
N LEU A 154 -8.89 -1.99 -17.13
CA LEU A 154 -9.31 -1.57 -15.79
C LEU A 154 -9.30 -0.03 -15.77
N SER A 155 -10.45 0.59 -15.53
CA SER A 155 -10.50 2.05 -15.46
C SER A 155 -9.64 2.48 -14.28
N ASN A 156 -8.72 3.42 -14.51
CA ASN A 156 -7.92 4.00 -13.45
C ASN A 156 -8.88 4.56 -12.38
N PRO A 157 -8.84 4.10 -11.12
CA PRO A 157 -9.76 4.55 -10.08
C PRO A 157 -9.56 6.04 -9.71
N CYS A 158 -8.54 6.68 -10.29
CA CYS A 158 -8.15 8.06 -10.07
C CYS A 158 -8.48 9.00 -11.24
N ASP A 159 -9.18 8.54 -12.29
CA ASP A 159 -9.54 9.38 -13.43
C ASP A 159 -10.63 10.40 -13.05
N GLU A 160 -10.25 11.69 -12.93
CA GLU A 160 -11.17 12.82 -12.99
C GLU A 160 -11.07 13.56 -14.34
N THR A 161 -12.20 14.12 -14.78
CA THR A 161 -12.33 14.77 -16.10
C THR A 161 -11.75 16.19 -16.09
N GLY A 162 -10.44 16.34 -16.31
CA GLY A 162 -9.82 17.66 -16.45
C GLY A 162 -8.42 17.62 -17.06
N MET A 163 -8.23 18.24 -18.24
CA MET A 163 -6.91 18.33 -18.90
C MET A 163 -6.09 19.53 -18.38
N THR A 164 -5.23 19.29 -17.40
CA THR A 164 -3.93 19.99 -17.26
C THR A 164 -2.82 19.10 -17.85
N PRO A 165 -1.61 19.61 -18.19
CA PRO A 165 -0.57 18.76 -18.79
C PRO A 165 -0.12 17.61 -17.87
N TYR A 166 -0.23 17.77 -16.54
CA TYR A 166 -0.19 16.71 -15.55
C TYR A 166 -1.24 17.02 -14.46
N ASP A 167 -2.12 16.06 -14.17
CA ASP A 167 -2.98 16.12 -12.98
C ASP A 167 -2.24 15.47 -11.80
N TYR A 168 -1.59 16.29 -10.97
CA TYR A 168 -0.84 15.78 -9.81
C TYR A 168 -1.74 15.12 -8.77
N SER A 169 -3.02 15.49 -8.70
CA SER A 169 -4.00 14.85 -7.81
C SER A 169 -4.30 13.44 -8.29
N GLN A 170 -4.47 13.24 -9.60
CA GLN A 170 -4.59 11.91 -10.21
C GLN A 170 -3.38 11.04 -9.90
N VAL A 171 -2.15 11.55 -10.09
CA VAL A 171 -0.93 10.76 -9.82
C VAL A 171 -0.79 10.46 -8.32
N LEU A 172 -1.15 11.41 -7.44
CA LEU A 172 -1.14 11.19 -5.99
C LEU A 172 -2.11 10.07 -5.59
N CYS A 173 -3.33 10.08 -6.14
CA CYS A 173 -4.30 9.00 -5.95
C CYS A 173 -3.72 7.66 -6.45
N MET A 174 -3.13 7.63 -7.64
CA MET A 174 -2.52 6.41 -8.19
C MET A 174 -1.39 5.90 -7.29
N SER A 175 -0.59 6.79 -6.71
CA SER A 175 0.46 6.38 -5.77
C SER A 175 -0.09 5.71 -4.52
N TYR A 176 -1.28 6.09 -4.03
CA TYR A 176 -1.94 5.38 -2.92
C TYR A 176 -2.55 4.06 -3.35
N VAL A 177 -3.06 3.96 -4.59
CA VAL A 177 -3.48 2.69 -5.20
C VAL A 177 -2.31 1.71 -5.31
N PHE A 178 -1.09 2.18 -5.58
CA PHE A 178 0.11 1.33 -5.53
C PHE A 178 0.34 0.76 -4.12
N PHE A 179 0.22 1.58 -3.06
CA PHE A 179 0.36 1.06 -1.69
C PHE A 179 -0.73 0.03 -1.37
N GLU A 180 -1.98 0.24 -1.78
CA GLU A 180 -3.03 -0.79 -1.67
C GLU A 180 -2.62 -2.09 -2.35
N ALA A 181 -2.01 -2.01 -3.52
CA ALA A 181 -1.51 -3.15 -4.28
C ALA A 181 -0.31 -3.86 -3.62
N GLN A 182 0.29 -3.30 -2.57
CA GLN A 182 1.38 -3.92 -1.80
C GLN A 182 0.94 -4.45 -0.42
N ARG A 183 -0.32 -4.23 0.00
CA ARG A 183 -0.84 -4.65 1.33
C ARG A 183 -0.72 -6.17 1.52
N SER A 184 -0.07 -6.67 2.55
CA SER A 184 -0.09 -8.10 2.97
C SER A 184 -1.11 -8.31 4.10
N GLY A 185 -1.50 -9.55 4.39
CA GLY A 185 -2.50 -9.88 5.42
C GLY A 185 -3.94 -9.91 4.89
N PRO A 186 -4.94 -9.90 5.80
CA PRO A 186 -6.34 -9.77 5.42
C PRO A 186 -6.61 -8.36 4.86
N LEU A 187 -7.23 -8.26 3.70
CA LEU A 187 -7.52 -7.01 3.02
C LEU A 187 -8.89 -6.45 3.46
N PRO A 188 -9.06 -5.11 3.49
CA PRO A 188 -10.34 -4.53 3.83
C PRO A 188 -11.34 -4.68 2.67
N MET A 189 -12.64 -4.72 2.98
CA MET A 189 -13.71 -4.95 1.98
C MET A 189 -13.80 -3.85 0.93
N ASP A 190 -13.35 -2.65 1.25
CA ASP A 190 -13.34 -1.45 0.39
C ASP A 190 -12.00 -1.24 -0.35
N GLN A 191 -11.10 -2.22 -0.32
CA GLN A 191 -9.87 -2.25 -1.11
C GLN A 191 -10.16 -1.97 -2.60
N ARG A 192 -9.51 -0.95 -3.19
CA ARG A 192 -9.75 -0.56 -4.60
C ARG A 192 -9.03 -1.49 -5.58
N VAL A 193 -7.95 -2.13 -5.13
CA VAL A 193 -7.15 -3.07 -5.91
C VAL A 193 -7.76 -4.48 -5.81
N THR A 194 -8.82 -4.74 -6.58
CA THR A 194 -9.65 -5.96 -6.47
C THR A 194 -9.01 -7.23 -7.02
N TRP A 195 -7.89 -7.13 -7.74
CA TRP A 195 -7.14 -8.30 -8.19
C TRP A 195 -6.17 -8.84 -7.11
N ARG A 196 -6.00 -8.12 -6.00
CA ARG A 196 -5.33 -8.60 -4.79
C ARG A 196 -6.35 -9.28 -3.87
N GLY A 197 -5.91 -10.24 -3.07
CA GLY A 197 -6.73 -10.80 -1.99
C GLY A 197 -5.90 -11.13 -0.74
N ASP A 198 -6.58 -11.71 0.25
CA ASP A 198 -5.98 -12.07 1.53
C ASP A 198 -4.76 -13.00 1.37
N SER A 199 -3.63 -12.62 1.96
CA SER A 199 -2.37 -13.37 1.82
C SER A 199 -1.53 -13.32 3.08
N ALA A 200 -0.59 -14.28 3.22
CA ALA A 200 0.33 -14.39 4.36
C ALA A 200 -0.38 -14.39 5.74
N LEU A 201 -1.51 -15.08 5.81
CA LEU A 201 -2.40 -15.11 7.00
C LEU A 201 -1.80 -15.87 8.19
N ASP A 202 -0.74 -16.64 7.98
CA ASP A 202 -0.05 -17.41 9.01
C ASP A 202 1.27 -16.74 9.48
N ASP A 203 1.54 -15.49 9.05
CA ASP A 203 2.76 -14.76 9.45
C ASP A 203 2.86 -14.65 10.98
N GLY A 204 3.98 -15.12 11.54
CA GLY A 204 4.27 -15.12 12.98
C GLY A 204 3.84 -16.39 13.72
N SER A 205 3.15 -17.33 13.06
CA SER A 205 2.75 -18.60 13.68
C SER A 205 3.92 -19.47 14.17
N ASP A 206 5.10 -19.33 13.56
CA ASP A 206 6.33 -20.02 13.96
C ASP A 206 6.91 -19.53 15.29
N VAL A 207 6.57 -18.29 15.67
CA VAL A 207 7.01 -17.65 16.93
C VAL A 207 5.85 -17.41 17.91
N GLY A 208 4.62 -17.75 17.52
CA GLY A 208 3.44 -17.63 18.38
C GLY A 208 2.85 -16.23 18.47
N GLU A 209 3.15 -15.36 17.50
CA GLU A 209 2.70 -13.96 17.44
C GLU A 209 1.84 -13.73 16.20
N ASP A 210 0.92 -12.77 16.23
CA ASP A 210 0.22 -12.30 15.02
C ASP A 210 1.09 -11.27 14.31
N LEU A 211 1.76 -11.68 13.23
CA LEU A 211 2.54 -10.78 12.39
C LEU A 211 1.89 -10.57 11.02
N THR A 212 0.58 -10.79 10.89
CA THR A 212 -0.18 -10.49 9.64
C THR A 212 -0.32 -8.98 9.41
N GLY A 213 -0.46 -8.56 8.15
CA GLY A 213 -0.55 -7.15 7.76
C GLY A 213 0.76 -6.61 7.17
N GLY A 214 0.90 -5.28 7.12
CA GLY A 214 2.10 -4.60 6.60
C GLY A 214 2.20 -4.68 5.08
N TYR A 215 3.36 -4.30 4.54
CA TYR A 215 3.58 -4.22 3.10
C TYR A 215 4.57 -5.28 2.59
N TYR A 216 4.30 -5.84 1.41
CA TYR A 216 5.35 -6.45 0.62
C TYR A 216 6.31 -5.39 0.12
N ASP A 217 7.61 -5.67 0.21
CA ASP A 217 8.67 -4.69 -0.02
C ASP A 217 8.69 -4.16 -1.45
N ALA A 218 8.80 -5.08 -2.43
CA ALA A 218 8.99 -4.75 -3.82
C ALA A 218 8.11 -5.63 -4.74
N GLY A 219 8.72 -6.23 -5.75
CA GLY A 219 8.08 -7.22 -6.61
C GLY A 219 7.98 -8.62 -6.01
N ASP A 220 8.53 -8.82 -4.81
CA ASP A 220 8.56 -10.05 -4.04
C ASP A 220 7.45 -10.09 -2.96
N HIS A 221 7.51 -11.07 -2.06
CA HIS A 221 6.56 -11.22 -0.96
C HIS A 221 7.22 -11.17 0.43
N VAL A 222 8.42 -10.58 0.52
CA VAL A 222 9.14 -10.39 1.78
C VAL A 222 8.67 -9.09 2.45
N LYS A 223 8.62 -9.11 3.78
CA LYS A 223 8.29 -7.93 4.59
C LYS A 223 9.56 -7.43 5.27
N PHE A 224 10.36 -6.67 4.52
CA PHE A 224 11.56 -6.03 5.06
C PHE A 224 11.19 -4.83 5.93
N GLY A 225 11.40 -4.94 7.25
CA GLY A 225 10.97 -3.93 8.20
C GLY A 225 11.72 -2.60 8.06
N PHE A 226 13.00 -2.62 7.67
CA PHE A 226 13.79 -1.40 7.55
C PHE A 226 13.31 -0.46 6.42
N PRO A 227 13.18 -0.90 5.15
CA PRO A 227 12.61 -0.07 4.09
C PRO A 227 11.12 0.24 4.33
N MET A 228 10.34 -0.67 4.93
CA MET A 228 8.95 -0.39 5.30
C MET A 228 8.83 0.74 6.32
N ALA A 229 9.70 0.77 7.34
CA ALA A 229 9.76 1.84 8.33
C ALA A 229 10.12 3.18 7.68
N PHE A 230 11.13 3.19 6.81
CA PHE A 230 11.48 4.38 6.02
C PHE A 230 10.29 4.88 5.18
N THR A 231 9.58 3.97 4.50
CA THR A 231 8.38 4.31 3.74
C THR A 231 7.33 4.98 4.62
N ALA A 232 7.03 4.40 5.78
CA ALA A 232 6.06 4.96 6.72
C ALA A 232 6.48 6.34 7.25
N THR A 233 7.76 6.54 7.58
CA THR A 233 8.30 7.85 7.96
C THR A 233 8.06 8.90 6.87
N MET A 234 8.34 8.56 5.61
CA MET A 234 8.19 9.48 4.49
C MET A 234 6.72 9.77 4.14
N LEU A 235 5.83 8.77 4.23
CA LEU A 235 4.38 8.96 4.06
C LEU A 235 3.83 9.90 5.14
N ALA A 236 4.18 9.66 6.41
CA ALA A 236 3.79 10.53 7.52
C ALA A 236 4.32 11.96 7.33
N TRP A 237 5.57 12.11 6.89
CA TRP A 237 6.15 13.42 6.62
C TRP A 237 5.38 14.16 5.52
N GLY A 238 5.02 13.47 4.43
CA GLY A 238 4.18 14.04 3.38
C GLY A 238 2.81 14.50 3.90
N LEU A 239 2.14 13.67 4.72
CA LEU A 239 0.84 14.00 5.31
C LEU A 239 0.88 15.19 6.27
N VAL A 240 1.98 15.35 7.01
CA VAL A 240 2.14 16.43 7.99
C VAL A 240 2.53 17.73 7.31
N ASP A 241 3.61 17.72 6.53
CA ASP A 241 4.18 18.93 5.97
C ASP A 241 3.51 19.36 4.66
N PHE A 242 2.71 18.50 4.01
CA PHE A 242 1.93 18.84 2.81
C PHE A 242 0.46 18.41 2.93
N ALA A 243 -0.13 18.65 4.11
CA ALA A 243 -1.52 18.31 4.42
C ALA A 243 -2.52 18.95 3.44
N GLU A 244 -2.34 20.24 3.10
CA GLU A 244 -3.25 20.97 2.18
C GLU A 244 -3.23 20.36 0.78
N GLY A 245 -2.08 19.85 0.32
CA GLY A 245 -1.99 19.10 -0.94
C GLY A 245 -2.78 17.79 -0.92
N HIS A 246 -2.74 17.06 0.20
CA HIS A 246 -3.55 15.85 0.38
C HIS A 246 -5.05 16.15 0.47
N GLU A 247 -5.42 17.22 1.17
CA GLU A 247 -6.81 17.68 1.28
C GLU A 247 -7.36 18.11 -0.09
N THR A 248 -6.59 18.91 -0.84
CA THR A 248 -6.97 19.40 -2.18
C THR A 248 -7.16 18.27 -3.17
N ALA A 249 -6.33 17.21 -3.10
CA ALA A 249 -6.47 16.03 -3.95
C ALA A 249 -7.53 15.02 -3.45
N GLY A 250 -8.17 15.26 -2.30
CA GLY A 250 -9.07 14.29 -1.67
C GLY A 250 -8.38 12.99 -1.26
N GLN A 251 -7.08 13.02 -0.97
CA GLN A 251 -6.25 11.83 -0.67
C GLN A 251 -5.83 11.73 0.80
N THR A 252 -6.38 12.57 1.69
CA THR A 252 -6.00 12.58 3.11
C THR A 252 -6.32 11.25 3.80
N GLU A 253 -7.52 10.72 3.63
CA GLU A 253 -7.95 9.46 4.25
C GLU A 253 -7.16 8.27 3.70
N TYR A 254 -6.99 8.16 2.38
CA TYR A 254 -6.16 7.13 1.76
C TYR A 254 -4.69 7.19 2.21
N GLY A 255 -4.14 8.39 2.40
CA GLY A 255 -2.79 8.55 2.93
C GLY A 255 -2.68 8.13 4.39
N GLN A 256 -3.65 8.51 5.22
CA GLN A 256 -3.73 8.03 6.60
C GLN A 256 -3.85 6.51 6.65
N GLU A 257 -4.72 5.89 5.84
CA GLU A 257 -4.84 4.44 5.75
C GLU A 257 -3.54 3.76 5.31
N ALA A 258 -2.83 4.33 4.33
CA ALA A 258 -1.55 3.79 3.89
C ALA A 258 -0.49 3.83 5.02
N LEU A 259 -0.41 4.95 5.74
CA LEU A 259 0.46 5.06 6.91
C LEU A 259 0.03 4.11 8.04
N LYS A 260 -1.27 4.00 8.28
CA LYS A 260 -1.83 3.13 9.32
C LYS A 260 -1.54 1.66 9.03
N TRP A 261 -1.60 1.23 7.77
CA TRP A 261 -1.32 -0.15 7.37
C TRP A 261 0.09 -0.61 7.75
N ALA A 262 1.09 0.25 7.58
CA ALA A 262 2.46 -0.02 8.03
C ALA A 262 2.59 0.05 9.56
N THR A 263 2.00 1.07 10.18
CA THR A 263 2.17 1.30 11.62
C THR A 263 1.39 0.31 12.50
N ASP A 264 0.24 -0.18 12.06
CA ASP A 264 -0.47 -1.30 12.70
C ASP A 264 0.41 -2.56 12.71
N TYR A 265 1.11 -2.84 11.60
CA TYR A 265 2.08 -3.94 11.55
C TYR A 265 3.26 -3.71 12.49
N PHE A 266 3.80 -2.49 12.61
CA PHE A 266 4.87 -2.21 13.57
C PHE A 266 4.42 -2.39 15.02
N LEU A 267 3.18 -2.02 15.35
CA LEU A 267 2.62 -2.25 16.68
C LEU A 267 2.46 -3.74 17.00
N LYS A 268 2.14 -4.59 16.00
CA LYS A 268 2.15 -6.05 16.14
C LYS A 268 3.57 -6.61 16.28
N ALA A 269 4.51 -6.09 15.48
CA ALA A 269 5.91 -6.52 15.49
C ALA A 269 6.67 -6.09 16.74
N TYR A 270 6.13 -5.12 17.50
CA TYR A 270 6.59 -4.73 18.84
C TYR A 270 5.95 -5.63 19.91
N THR A 271 6.56 -6.78 20.16
CA THR A 271 6.01 -7.85 21.01
C THR A 271 6.36 -7.69 22.48
N ASN A 272 7.48 -7.03 22.80
CA ASN A 272 7.93 -6.78 24.16
C ASN A 272 8.87 -5.57 24.23
N THR A 273 9.13 -5.07 25.44
CA THR A 273 10.20 -4.09 25.66
C THR A 273 11.52 -4.64 25.13
N ASN A 274 12.22 -3.85 24.32
CA ASN A 274 13.47 -4.21 23.64
C ASN A 274 13.38 -5.43 22.72
N GLU A 275 12.20 -5.73 22.15
CA GLU A 275 12.02 -6.78 21.16
C GLU A 275 11.21 -6.27 19.96
N PHE A 276 11.72 -6.48 18.74
CA PHE A 276 11.04 -6.04 17.53
C PHE A 276 11.27 -6.96 16.34
N TYR A 277 10.19 -7.40 15.69
CA TYR A 277 10.24 -8.24 14.49
C TYR A 277 10.53 -7.41 13.23
N GLY A 278 11.77 -7.53 12.75
CA GLY A 278 12.34 -6.71 11.68
C GLY A 278 12.21 -7.27 10.28
N GLN A 279 11.87 -8.55 10.15
CA GLN A 279 11.67 -9.18 8.86
C GLN A 279 10.62 -10.29 8.98
N GLY A 280 9.49 -10.08 8.31
CA GLY A 280 8.65 -11.19 7.88
C GLY A 280 9.34 -11.90 6.71
N PRO A 281 9.12 -13.20 6.58
CA PRO A 281 10.00 -14.17 5.91
C PRO A 281 10.52 -13.83 4.51
N LEU A 282 11.79 -14.18 4.21
CA LEU A 282 12.15 -15.32 3.34
C LEU A 282 13.66 -15.42 3.01
N ARG A 283 14.23 -16.64 3.11
CA ARG A 283 15.53 -16.97 2.50
C ARG A 283 15.35 -17.06 0.98
N LEU A 284 15.69 -16.01 0.21
CA LEU A 284 15.37 -15.86 -1.23
C LEU A 284 15.85 -16.96 -2.20
N GLY A 285 16.63 -17.95 -1.76
CA GLY A 285 16.92 -19.15 -2.57
C GLY A 285 15.66 -19.94 -2.93
N LEU A 286 14.59 -19.84 -2.13
CA LEU A 286 13.28 -20.45 -2.38
C LEU A 286 12.27 -19.50 -3.07
N ASP A 287 12.44 -18.18 -2.97
CA ASP A 287 11.48 -17.22 -3.55
C ASP A 287 11.52 -17.20 -5.09
N ARG A 288 12.70 -17.43 -5.70
CA ARG A 288 12.80 -17.63 -7.16
C ARG A 288 11.98 -18.82 -7.70
N LEU A 289 11.44 -19.67 -6.81
CA LEU A 289 10.56 -20.78 -7.17
C LEU A 289 9.07 -20.41 -7.01
N THR A 290 8.71 -19.45 -6.14
CA THR A 290 7.33 -18.92 -5.95
C THR A 290 7.03 -17.67 -6.78
N THR A 291 8.06 -16.96 -7.26
CA THR A 291 7.93 -16.01 -8.39
C THR A 291 7.47 -16.69 -9.70
N ARG A 292 7.20 -18.00 -9.66
CA ARG A 292 6.68 -18.82 -10.77
C ARG A 292 5.19 -19.15 -10.65
N SER A 293 4.53 -18.85 -9.52
CA SER A 293 3.10 -19.15 -9.29
C SER A 293 2.19 -17.94 -9.29
N GLY A 294 2.75 -16.71 -9.27
CA GLY A 294 2.10 -15.49 -9.75
C GLY A 294 0.87 -14.96 -9.05
N VAL A 295 0.62 -15.36 -7.80
CA VAL A 295 -0.41 -14.75 -6.95
C VAL A 295 0.02 -14.88 -5.47
N ASP A 296 -0.06 -13.80 -4.71
CA ASP A 296 0.11 -13.73 -3.25
C ASP A 296 -0.84 -14.68 -2.48
N LEU A 297 -2.00 -14.98 -3.09
CA LEU A 297 -3.00 -15.94 -2.60
C LEU A 297 -2.51 -17.39 -2.45
N ARG A 298 -1.32 -17.74 -2.95
CA ARG A 298 -0.81 -19.14 -2.96
C ARG A 298 0.63 -19.26 -2.46
N ILE A 299 1.02 -18.48 -1.46
CA ILE A 299 2.31 -18.65 -0.79
C ILE A 299 2.28 -19.95 0.03
N SER A 300 2.90 -21.01 -0.49
CA SER A 300 2.87 -22.37 0.10
C SER A 300 4.14 -22.74 0.88
N MET A 301 5.09 -21.81 0.99
CA MET A 301 6.39 -22.04 1.64
C MET A 301 6.40 -21.56 3.09
N ALA A 302 7.30 -22.13 3.89
CA ALA A 302 7.52 -21.69 5.26
C ALA A 302 7.97 -20.23 5.32
N ARG A 303 7.43 -19.53 6.29
CA ARG A 303 7.45 -18.08 6.41
C ARG A 303 8.04 -17.66 7.79
N PRO A 304 9.35 -17.90 8.04
CA PRO A 304 10.00 -17.60 9.33
C PRO A 304 10.04 -16.10 9.69
N ALA A 305 9.77 -15.79 10.96
CA ALA A 305 9.86 -14.45 11.51
C ALA A 305 11.23 -14.18 12.16
N TYR A 306 11.86 -13.04 11.81
CA TYR A 306 13.14 -12.62 12.41
C TYR A 306 12.98 -11.32 13.19
N LYS A 307 13.70 -11.23 14.31
CA LYS A 307 13.64 -10.10 15.24
C LYS A 307 15.01 -9.59 15.64
N ILE A 308 15.00 -8.39 16.18
CA ILE A 308 16.08 -7.80 16.97
C ILE A 308 15.66 -7.77 18.44
N ASP A 309 16.62 -8.00 19.33
CA ASP A 309 16.42 -7.99 20.78
C ASP A 309 17.69 -7.50 21.51
N GLU A 310 17.70 -7.52 22.84
CA GLU A 310 18.88 -7.10 23.63
C GLU A 310 20.15 -7.91 23.32
N ALA A 311 20.01 -9.18 22.94
CA ALA A 311 21.13 -10.07 22.61
C ALA A 311 21.56 -9.93 21.14
N HIS A 312 20.64 -9.54 20.26
CA HIS A 312 20.85 -9.32 18.84
C HIS A 312 20.25 -7.94 18.44
N PRO A 313 20.93 -6.83 18.77
CA PRO A 313 20.36 -5.50 18.57
C PRO A 313 20.28 -5.07 17.10
N GLY A 314 19.55 -4.00 16.84
CA GLY A 314 19.48 -3.36 15.53
C GLY A 314 19.02 -1.92 15.65
N SER A 315 19.95 -1.02 15.98
CA SER A 315 19.65 0.39 16.25
C SER A 315 19.05 1.10 15.06
N ASP A 316 19.53 0.80 13.86
CA ASP A 316 19.05 1.41 12.61
C ASP A 316 17.59 1.04 12.33
N LEU A 317 17.25 -0.25 12.40
CA LEU A 317 15.88 -0.71 12.27
C LEU A 317 14.97 -0.15 13.37
N ALA A 318 15.35 -0.30 14.64
CA ALA A 318 14.53 0.15 15.76
C ALA A 318 14.34 1.68 15.76
N ALA A 319 15.38 2.46 15.44
CA ALA A 319 15.29 3.91 15.38
C ALA A 319 14.47 4.40 14.18
N GLU A 320 14.53 3.74 13.02
CA GLU A 320 13.68 4.09 11.88
C GLU A 320 12.22 3.76 12.15
N THR A 321 11.92 2.62 12.77
CA THR A 321 10.54 2.30 13.21
C THR A 321 10.05 3.27 14.28
N ALA A 322 10.90 3.68 15.22
CA ALA A 322 10.57 4.73 16.18
C ALA A 322 10.25 6.06 15.48
N ALA A 323 11.04 6.44 14.45
CA ALA A 323 10.77 7.64 13.66
C ALA A 323 9.43 7.55 12.93
N ALA A 324 9.12 6.40 12.31
CA ALA A 324 7.85 6.16 11.63
C ALA A 324 6.64 6.29 12.56
N LEU A 325 6.67 5.63 13.72
CA LEU A 325 5.60 5.67 14.71
C LEU A 325 5.44 7.07 15.34
N ALA A 326 6.54 7.78 15.58
CA ALA A 326 6.49 9.15 16.06
C ALA A 326 5.91 10.11 15.01
N ALA A 327 6.31 9.99 13.74
CA ALA A 327 5.75 10.79 12.67
C ALA A 327 4.26 10.49 12.47
N ALA A 328 3.85 9.23 12.59
CA ALA A 328 2.45 8.84 12.58
C ALA A 328 1.66 9.44 13.74
N SER A 329 2.24 9.54 14.94
CA SER A 329 1.56 10.21 16.05
C SER A 329 1.21 11.67 15.76
N ILE A 330 1.99 12.35 14.92
CA ILE A 330 1.71 13.71 14.47
C ILE A 330 0.59 13.69 13.40
N ALA A 331 0.70 12.81 12.41
CA ALA A 331 -0.28 12.67 11.32
C ALA A 331 -1.69 12.30 11.82
N PHE A 332 -1.79 11.56 12.93
CA PHE A 332 -3.06 11.15 13.55
C PHE A 332 -3.49 12.01 14.74
N ALA A 333 -2.72 13.03 15.13
CA ALA A 333 -2.97 13.80 16.36
C ALA A 333 -4.39 14.39 16.45
N THR A 334 -4.98 14.74 15.30
CA THR A 334 -6.35 15.27 15.19
C THR A 334 -7.37 14.20 14.84
N ALA A 335 -7.06 13.33 13.89
CA ALA A 335 -7.99 12.33 13.36
C ALA A 335 -8.23 11.16 14.34
N ASP A 336 -7.19 10.69 15.03
CA ASP A 336 -7.27 9.65 16.05
C ASP A 336 -6.25 9.89 17.18
N PRO A 337 -6.59 10.73 18.17
CA PRO A 337 -5.70 11.05 19.27
C PRO A 337 -5.30 9.84 20.13
N ALA A 338 -6.14 8.80 20.18
CA ALA A 338 -5.85 7.59 20.94
C ALA A 338 -4.78 6.76 20.23
N TYR A 339 -4.92 6.57 18.91
CA TYR A 339 -3.91 5.91 18.09
C TYR A 339 -2.59 6.70 18.03
N ALA A 340 -2.66 8.03 17.97
CA ALA A 340 -1.49 8.89 18.07
C ALA A 340 -0.74 8.68 19.39
N ALA A 341 -1.46 8.58 20.52
CA ALA A 341 -0.84 8.34 21.81
C ALA A 341 -0.19 6.95 21.91
N SER A 342 -0.82 5.90 21.37
CA SER A 342 -0.25 4.54 21.39
C SER A 342 1.00 4.43 20.52
N THR A 343 0.98 4.99 19.30
CA THR A 343 2.15 5.00 18.41
C THR A 343 3.32 5.79 19.01
N LEU A 344 3.06 6.96 19.63
CA LEU A 344 4.10 7.72 20.32
C LEU A 344 4.70 6.99 21.52
N ALA A 345 3.89 6.22 22.27
CA ALA A 345 4.37 5.45 23.41
C ALA A 345 5.39 4.39 22.95
N VAL A 346 5.02 3.58 21.94
CA VAL A 346 5.91 2.57 21.37
C VAL A 346 7.14 3.19 20.70
N ALA A 347 6.99 4.33 20.02
CA ALA A 347 8.11 5.05 19.41
C ALA A 347 9.20 5.41 20.43
N LYS A 348 8.81 5.83 21.65
CA LYS A 348 9.76 6.15 22.73
C LYS A 348 10.50 4.90 23.20
N GLU A 349 9.79 3.79 23.40
CA GLU A 349 10.39 2.54 23.85
C GLU A 349 11.34 1.94 22.80
N LEU A 350 10.97 1.98 21.52
CA LEU A 350 11.86 1.56 20.42
C LEU A 350 13.08 2.47 20.26
N TYR A 351 12.93 3.78 20.49
CA TYR A 351 14.09 4.69 20.47
C TYR A 351 15.04 4.40 21.63
N ASP A 352 14.51 4.20 22.83
CA ASP A 352 15.31 3.83 24.01
C ASP A 352 16.02 2.49 23.78
N PHE A 353 15.34 1.50 23.18
CA PHE A 353 15.95 0.24 22.78
C PHE A 353 17.12 0.47 21.80
N ALA A 354 16.89 1.24 20.74
CA ALA A 354 17.87 1.52 19.71
C ALA A 354 19.13 2.22 20.25
N ASP A 355 18.98 3.17 21.18
CA ASP A 355 20.11 3.92 21.75
C ASP A 355 20.89 3.12 22.80
N ASN A 356 20.20 2.29 23.59
CA ASN A 356 20.82 1.51 24.66
C ASN A 356 21.53 0.25 24.16
N TYR A 357 21.06 -0.36 23.07
CA TYR A 357 21.60 -1.61 22.53
C TYR A 357 22.05 -1.40 21.08
N ARG A 358 23.35 -1.09 20.89
CA ARG A 358 23.89 -0.62 19.61
C ARG A 358 24.48 -1.71 18.75
N GLU A 359 23.86 -1.96 17.59
CA GLU A 359 24.37 -2.79 16.49
C GLU A 359 23.59 -2.48 15.19
N LEU A 360 24.14 -2.86 14.04
CA LEU A 360 23.44 -2.82 12.75
C LEU A 360 22.47 -4.00 12.62
N TYR A 361 21.21 -3.77 12.28
CA TYR A 361 20.19 -4.83 12.31
C TYR A 361 20.51 -6.02 11.41
N HIS A 362 21.18 -5.79 10.27
CA HIS A 362 21.54 -6.86 9.32
C HIS A 362 22.64 -7.79 9.87
N VAL A 363 23.32 -7.42 10.96
CA VAL A 363 24.19 -8.34 11.72
C VAL A 363 23.34 -9.34 12.51
N SER A 364 22.23 -8.87 13.08
CA SER A 364 21.28 -9.65 13.89
C SER A 364 20.29 -10.45 13.03
N ILE A 365 19.88 -9.88 11.89
CA ILE A 365 19.03 -10.50 10.86
C ILE A 365 19.85 -10.63 9.58
N PRO A 366 20.76 -11.62 9.48
CA PRO A 366 21.71 -11.76 8.37
C PRO A 366 21.05 -12.09 7.02
N ASP A 367 19.78 -12.50 7.02
CA ASP A 367 19.01 -12.71 5.81
C ASP A 367 18.80 -11.39 5.03
N ALA A 368 18.79 -10.24 5.72
CA ALA A 368 18.63 -8.92 5.11
C ALA A 368 19.92 -8.33 4.52
N ASP A 369 21.10 -8.86 4.87
CA ASP A 369 22.42 -8.32 4.48
C ASP A 369 22.61 -8.28 2.94
N GLY A 370 22.05 -9.27 2.24
CA GLY A 370 22.09 -9.34 0.77
C GLY A 370 21.19 -8.33 0.05
N TYR A 371 20.32 -7.61 0.78
CA TYR A 371 19.22 -6.81 0.21
C TYR A 371 19.26 -5.38 0.74
N TYR A 372 19.06 -5.21 2.04
CA TYR A 372 18.91 -3.91 2.71
C TYR A 372 19.97 -3.70 3.80
N MET A 373 21.24 -3.87 3.42
CA MET A 373 22.37 -3.53 4.29
C MET A 373 22.47 -2.01 4.47
N LEU A 374 22.48 -1.54 5.73
CA LEU A 374 22.85 -0.17 6.02
C LEU A 374 24.36 0.04 5.82
N VAL A 375 24.70 0.96 4.91
CA VAL A 375 26.09 1.43 4.74
C VAL A 375 26.21 2.83 5.34
N LEU A 376 26.84 2.94 6.50
CA LEU A 376 27.10 4.24 7.10
C LEU A 376 28.14 5.01 6.27
N PRO A 377 27.88 6.28 5.91
CA PRO A 377 28.88 7.13 5.28
C PRO A 377 30.07 7.27 6.22
N THR A 378 31.25 6.83 5.77
CA THR A 378 32.49 7.05 6.51
C THR A 378 33.12 8.36 6.07
N ASP A 379 33.74 9.06 7.01
CA ASP A 379 34.54 10.28 6.79
C ASP A 379 35.85 10.05 5.99
N GLY A 380 36.00 8.87 5.38
CA GLY A 380 37.24 8.44 4.72
C GLY A 380 38.37 8.05 5.69
N ARG A 381 38.15 8.12 7.01
CA ARG A 381 39.06 7.68 8.08
C ARG A 381 38.46 6.60 8.98
N GLY A 382 37.24 6.14 8.67
CA GLY A 382 36.53 5.10 9.42
C GLY A 382 35.63 5.63 10.53
N GLY A 383 35.44 6.95 10.65
CA GLY A 383 34.42 7.56 11.52
C GLY A 383 33.09 7.72 10.79
N VAL A 384 31.98 7.47 11.48
CA VAL A 384 30.62 7.76 10.99
C VAL A 384 30.44 9.28 10.95
N LEU A 385 29.92 9.83 9.83
CA LEU A 385 29.69 11.27 9.71
C LEU A 385 28.64 11.78 10.71
N ASP A 386 28.92 12.93 11.34
CA ASP A 386 27.94 13.62 12.20
C ASP A 386 26.74 14.15 11.38
N PRO A 387 25.49 14.06 11.89
CA PRO A 387 24.27 14.45 11.16
C PRO A 387 24.26 15.86 10.54
N PRO A 388 24.84 16.92 11.16
CA PRO A 388 24.89 18.26 10.57
C PRO A 388 25.74 18.36 9.29
N GLN A 389 26.62 17.38 9.02
CA GLN A 389 27.49 17.39 7.85
C GLN A 389 26.78 16.89 6.56
N CYS A 390 25.55 16.37 6.69
CA CYS A 390 24.77 15.86 5.55
C CYS A 390 24.02 16.97 4.78
N LEU A 391 23.68 18.09 5.41
CA LEU A 391 22.89 19.18 4.78
C LEU A 391 23.63 19.94 3.67
N PRO A 392 24.93 20.31 3.81
CA PRO A 392 25.68 20.94 2.73
C PRO A 392 25.78 20.08 1.46
N ARG A 393 25.62 18.75 1.59
CA ARG A 393 25.62 17.82 0.45
C ARG A 393 24.37 17.90 -0.42
N LEU A 394 23.26 18.51 0.03
CA LEU A 394 22.08 18.73 -0.83
C LEU A 394 22.39 19.66 -2.01
N ALA A 395 23.32 20.61 -1.84
CA ALA A 395 23.80 21.44 -2.96
C ALA A 395 24.72 20.65 -3.90
N GLU A 396 25.54 19.75 -3.35
CA GLU A 396 26.42 18.86 -4.12
C GLU A 396 25.63 17.84 -4.94
N GLU A 397 24.63 17.17 -4.33
CA GLU A 397 23.69 16.26 -4.98
C GLU A 397 22.89 16.99 -6.10
N ARG A 398 22.38 18.21 -5.84
CA ARG A 398 21.72 19.04 -6.88
C ARG A 398 22.66 19.33 -8.06
N SER A 399 23.93 19.64 -7.80
CA SER A 399 24.92 19.97 -8.86
C SER A 399 25.30 18.76 -9.73
N HIS A 400 25.32 17.55 -9.13
CA HIS A 400 25.60 16.31 -9.85
C HIS A 400 24.43 15.85 -10.73
N LEU A 401 23.18 16.12 -10.32
CA LEU A 401 21.97 15.85 -11.10
C LEU A 401 21.80 16.81 -12.29
N HIS A 402 22.29 18.06 -12.18
CA HIS A 402 22.13 19.11 -13.20
C HIS A 402 22.93 18.90 -14.50
N SER A 403 24.07 18.21 -14.46
CA SER A 403 25.02 18.18 -15.59
C SER A 403 24.94 16.92 -16.45
N ARG A 404 24.38 15.80 -15.95
CA ARG A 404 24.52 14.48 -16.59
C ARG A 404 23.37 13.47 -16.37
N GLY A 405 22.18 13.89 -15.95
CA GLY A 405 21.13 12.97 -15.50
C GLY A 405 21.52 12.26 -14.19
N PRO A 406 20.64 11.40 -13.63
CA PRO A 406 20.87 10.80 -12.32
C PRO A 406 22.17 9.98 -12.27
N ARG A 407 23.17 10.48 -11.53
CA ARG A 407 24.37 9.72 -11.13
C ARG A 407 24.28 9.38 -9.66
N ILE A 408 23.58 8.30 -9.34
CA ILE A 408 23.57 7.74 -7.99
C ILE A 408 24.63 6.64 -7.88
N PRO A 409 25.36 6.53 -6.75
CA PRO A 409 26.24 5.40 -6.50
C PRO A 409 25.39 4.12 -6.29
N ARG A 410 25.61 3.13 -7.16
CA ARG A 410 24.96 1.80 -7.24
C ARG A 410 23.62 1.75 -7.98
N ARG A 411 23.72 1.55 -9.30
CA ARG A 411 22.95 0.70 -10.23
C ARG A 411 21.42 0.48 -10.12
N LEU A 412 20.68 0.87 -9.09
CA LEU A 412 19.26 0.54 -8.87
C LEU A 412 18.45 1.78 -8.42
N GLY A 413 17.20 1.93 -8.89
CA GLY A 413 16.27 2.93 -8.35
C GLY A 413 16.58 4.40 -8.65
N ALA A 414 17.05 4.74 -9.86
CA ALA A 414 17.42 6.10 -10.24
C ALA A 414 16.30 7.13 -10.02
N ASN A 415 15.07 6.77 -10.40
CA ASN A 415 13.90 7.64 -10.23
C ASN A 415 13.54 7.86 -8.76
N ARG A 416 13.62 6.81 -7.92
CA ARG A 416 13.42 6.92 -6.46
C ARG A 416 14.31 8.00 -5.86
N HIS A 417 15.59 8.01 -6.20
CA HIS A 417 16.51 8.99 -5.65
C HIS A 417 16.20 10.41 -6.14
N ALA A 418 15.84 10.57 -7.41
CA ALA A 418 15.40 11.88 -7.94
C ALA A 418 14.14 12.37 -7.20
N ALA A 419 13.17 11.49 -6.95
CA ALA A 419 11.97 11.80 -6.18
C ALA A 419 12.28 12.17 -4.72
N ASN A 420 13.18 11.44 -4.05
CA ASN A 420 13.60 11.74 -2.67
C ASN A 420 14.21 13.15 -2.56
N VAL A 421 15.11 13.51 -3.47
CA VAL A 421 15.73 14.85 -3.46
C VAL A 421 14.72 15.93 -3.88
N ALA A 422 13.78 15.62 -4.78
CA ALA A 422 12.69 16.53 -5.14
C ALA A 422 11.79 16.84 -3.94
N PHE A 423 11.37 15.82 -3.18
CA PHE A 423 10.60 16.01 -1.94
C PHE A 423 11.33 16.89 -0.93
N LEU A 424 12.60 16.61 -0.65
CA LEU A 424 13.42 17.43 0.24
C LEU A 424 13.55 18.87 -0.26
N SER A 425 13.59 19.08 -1.58
CA SER A 425 13.65 20.40 -2.18
C SER A 425 12.33 21.14 -2.03
N PHE A 426 11.17 20.48 -2.22
CA PHE A 426 9.87 21.07 -1.92
C PHE A 426 9.74 21.45 -0.45
N TRP A 427 10.18 20.58 0.46
CA TRP A 427 10.21 20.86 1.88
C TRP A 427 11.09 22.07 2.18
N ALA A 428 12.32 22.12 1.66
CA ALA A 428 13.23 23.25 1.81
C ALA A 428 12.61 24.56 1.29
N ALA A 429 11.91 24.51 0.15
CA ALA A 429 11.19 25.66 -0.38
C ALA A 429 10.05 26.12 0.56
N LYS A 430 9.29 25.18 1.14
CA LYS A 430 8.25 25.48 2.14
C LYS A 430 8.83 26.11 3.41
N GLN A 431 10.05 25.73 3.80
CA GLN A 431 10.81 26.37 4.89
C GLN A 431 11.45 27.73 4.51
N GLY A 432 11.26 28.21 3.28
CA GLY A 432 11.81 29.49 2.81
C GLY A 432 13.28 29.45 2.40
N ILE A 433 13.86 28.26 2.22
CA ILE A 433 15.24 28.07 1.77
C ILE A 433 15.26 28.03 0.24
N ASP A 434 15.85 29.05 -0.39
CA ASP A 434 15.93 29.23 -1.86
C ASP A 434 14.64 28.79 -2.60
N PRO A 435 13.45 29.33 -2.21
CA PRO A 435 12.17 28.72 -2.52
C PRO A 435 11.91 28.55 -4.02
N ASP A 436 12.21 29.57 -4.83
CA ASP A 436 12.00 29.52 -6.29
C ASP A 436 12.90 28.47 -6.95
N THR A 437 14.19 28.43 -6.55
CA THR A 437 15.17 27.50 -7.13
C THR A 437 14.84 26.06 -6.76
N ASN A 438 14.51 25.81 -5.49
CA ASN A 438 14.17 24.48 -5.02
C ASN A 438 12.84 23.99 -5.60
N ARG A 439 11.81 24.85 -5.65
CA ARG A 439 10.52 24.51 -6.27
C ARG A 439 10.68 24.20 -7.75
N GLN A 440 11.34 25.06 -8.52
CA GLN A 440 11.51 24.88 -9.95
C GLN A 440 12.32 23.62 -10.27
N TRP A 441 13.40 23.36 -9.51
CA TRP A 441 14.21 22.17 -9.71
C TRP A 441 13.44 20.89 -9.39
N ALA A 442 12.71 20.86 -8.27
CA ALA A 442 11.92 19.72 -7.86
C ALA A 442 10.76 19.44 -8.83
N GLN A 443 10.05 20.48 -9.26
CA GLN A 443 9.05 20.41 -10.33
C GLN A 443 9.64 19.81 -11.60
N GLY A 444 10.83 20.27 -12.01
CA GLY A 444 11.53 19.75 -13.16
C GLY A 444 11.87 18.26 -13.02
N GLN A 445 12.34 17.81 -11.85
CA GLN A 445 12.59 16.38 -11.63
C GLN A 445 11.32 15.56 -11.73
N ILE A 446 10.25 15.93 -11.01
CA ILE A 446 8.99 15.18 -11.08
C ILE A 446 8.40 15.20 -12.50
N GLY A 447 8.46 16.33 -13.22
CA GLY A 447 8.07 16.40 -14.63
C GLY A 447 8.81 15.40 -15.51
N GLN A 448 10.13 15.24 -15.32
CA GLN A 448 10.93 14.22 -16.04
C GLN A 448 10.45 12.79 -15.72
N LEU A 449 10.04 12.53 -14.48
CA LEU A 449 9.48 11.23 -14.07
C LEU A 449 8.11 10.97 -14.72
N LEU A 450 7.30 12.02 -14.89
CA LEU A 450 5.94 11.94 -15.40
C LEU A 450 5.84 11.95 -16.93
N GLY A 451 6.83 12.48 -17.65
CA GLY A 451 6.81 12.47 -19.12
C GLY A 451 7.70 13.51 -19.82
N ASP A 452 8.19 14.53 -19.12
CA ASP A 452 8.98 15.64 -19.70
C ASP A 452 10.42 15.25 -20.07
N ASN A 453 10.66 13.97 -20.37
CA ASN A 453 11.96 13.46 -20.76
C ASN A 453 12.07 13.38 -22.29
N SER A 454 12.92 14.23 -22.86
CA SER A 454 13.12 14.27 -24.31
C SER A 454 13.82 13.03 -24.87
N ARG A 455 14.51 12.25 -24.03
CA ARG A 455 15.23 11.03 -24.43
C ARG A 455 14.32 9.81 -24.56
N HIS A 456 13.34 9.65 -23.67
CA HIS A 456 12.51 8.45 -23.61
C HIS A 456 11.05 8.70 -24.02
N MET A 457 10.59 9.95 -23.99
CA MET A 457 9.26 10.41 -24.38
C MET A 457 8.15 9.52 -23.78
N ARG A 458 8.27 9.22 -22.48
CA ARG A 458 7.37 8.31 -21.75
C ARG A 458 7.27 8.68 -20.28
N SER A 459 6.21 8.25 -19.62
CA SER A 459 6.17 8.25 -18.15
C SER A 459 7.05 7.14 -17.58
N PHE A 460 7.50 7.31 -16.34
CA PHE A 460 8.08 6.25 -15.51
C PHE A 460 7.12 5.80 -14.38
N VAL A 461 5.87 6.25 -14.41
CA VAL A 461 4.82 5.84 -13.48
C VAL A 461 3.85 4.93 -14.22
N ILE A 462 3.66 3.72 -13.70
CA ILE A 462 2.83 2.70 -14.34
C ILE A 462 1.37 3.15 -14.36
N GLY A 463 0.73 2.99 -15.52
CA GLY A 463 -0.66 3.40 -15.75
C GLY A 463 -0.87 4.90 -15.97
N PHE A 464 0.19 5.73 -15.91
CA PHE A 464 0.11 7.18 -16.12
C PHE A 464 0.82 7.61 -17.41
N GLY A 465 0.26 8.60 -18.10
CA GLY A 465 0.84 9.13 -19.35
C GLY A 465 0.75 8.17 -20.55
N GLN A 466 1.54 8.46 -21.59
CA GLN A 466 1.61 7.63 -22.81
C GLN A 466 2.73 6.58 -22.71
N ASN A 467 2.56 5.45 -23.43
CA ASN A 467 3.46 4.28 -23.48
C ASN A 467 3.55 3.49 -22.16
N HIS A 468 2.62 2.56 -21.98
CA HIS A 468 2.53 1.66 -20.82
C HIS A 468 3.84 0.91 -20.56
N LEU A 469 4.23 0.82 -19.28
CA LEU A 469 5.44 0.15 -18.79
C LEU A 469 5.12 -1.21 -18.19
N TYR A 470 6.11 -2.10 -18.17
CA TYR A 470 6.05 -3.39 -17.47
C TYR A 470 6.83 -3.35 -16.16
N ALA A 471 6.16 -3.52 -15.02
CA ALA A 471 6.81 -3.71 -13.71
C ALA A 471 7.58 -5.05 -13.57
N HIS A 472 8.67 -5.08 -12.81
CA HIS A 472 9.26 -6.32 -12.28
C HIS A 472 8.60 -6.68 -10.95
N THR A 473 7.48 -7.41 -11.00
CA THR A 473 6.69 -7.79 -9.82
C THR A 473 5.96 -9.11 -10.03
N THR A 474 5.71 -9.82 -8.93
CA THR A 474 4.97 -11.08 -8.89
C THR A 474 3.49 -10.91 -8.52
N GLY A 475 3.09 -9.78 -7.91
CA GLY A 475 1.70 -9.49 -7.52
C GLY A 475 0.72 -9.43 -8.71
N PRO A 476 1.03 -8.69 -9.79
CA PRO A 476 0.31 -8.77 -11.05
C PRO A 476 0.93 -9.81 -12.01
N GLY A 477 1.80 -10.73 -11.54
CA GLY A 477 2.76 -11.46 -12.37
C GLY A 477 2.57 -12.99 -12.43
N GLU A 478 1.62 -13.44 -13.26
CA GLU A 478 1.53 -14.72 -14.00
C GLU A 478 1.71 -16.11 -13.31
N TRP A 479 0.68 -16.92 -13.53
CA TRP A 479 0.57 -18.39 -13.39
C TRP A 479 1.53 -19.23 -14.27
N TRP A 480 2.41 -18.59 -15.04
CA TRP A 480 3.25 -19.22 -16.06
C TRP A 480 4.63 -18.58 -15.96
N GLY A 481 5.67 -19.38 -15.75
CA GLY A 481 7.02 -18.90 -15.42
C GLY A 481 7.64 -17.88 -16.40
N PRO A 482 8.85 -17.36 -16.09
CA PRO A 482 9.45 -16.12 -16.62
C PRO A 482 9.80 -16.09 -18.14
N GLN A 483 9.25 -16.98 -18.96
CA GLN A 483 9.69 -17.21 -20.35
C GLN A 483 8.65 -16.84 -21.43
N GLN A 484 7.61 -16.06 -21.13
CA GLN A 484 6.61 -15.67 -22.14
C GLN A 484 6.57 -14.13 -22.32
N PRO A 485 6.67 -13.60 -23.55
CA PRO A 485 6.59 -12.17 -23.84
C PRO A 485 5.13 -11.70 -23.86
N ARG A 486 4.42 -11.85 -22.74
CA ARG A 486 3.02 -11.42 -22.61
C ARG A 486 2.91 -10.17 -21.74
N PRO A 487 1.96 -9.26 -22.06
CA PRO A 487 1.65 -8.14 -21.18
C PRO A 487 1.25 -8.60 -19.78
N GLN A 488 1.48 -7.76 -18.78
CA GLN A 488 0.99 -8.04 -17.43
C GLN A 488 -0.54 -8.17 -17.43
N PRO A 489 -1.11 -9.18 -16.76
CA PRO A 489 -2.57 -9.33 -16.66
C PRO A 489 -3.24 -8.18 -15.91
N HIS A 490 -2.52 -7.49 -15.02
CA HIS A 490 -3.01 -6.34 -14.27
C HIS A 490 -2.06 -5.15 -14.39
N THR A 491 -2.61 -3.95 -14.47
CA THR A 491 -1.84 -2.71 -14.42
C THR A 491 -1.58 -2.33 -12.96
N LEU A 492 -0.32 -2.19 -12.58
CA LEU A 492 0.10 -1.74 -11.25
C LEU A 492 0.10 -0.21 -11.17
N TYR A 493 -1.08 0.39 -11.18
CA TYR A 493 -1.25 1.85 -11.21
C TYR A 493 -0.41 2.56 -10.13
N GLY A 494 0.29 3.62 -10.54
CA GLY A 494 1.01 4.52 -9.65
C GLY A 494 2.41 4.06 -9.24
N ALA A 495 2.81 2.83 -9.54
CA ALA A 495 4.15 2.36 -9.21
C ALA A 495 5.22 3.15 -9.97
N LEU A 496 6.20 3.69 -9.25
CA LEU A 496 7.36 4.36 -9.83
C LEU A 496 8.44 3.31 -10.13
N VAL A 497 8.77 3.11 -11.41
CA VAL A 497 9.83 2.16 -11.79
C VAL A 497 11.22 2.72 -11.49
N GLY A 498 12.21 1.84 -11.32
CA GLY A 498 13.61 2.20 -11.08
C GLY A 498 14.18 3.21 -12.08
N GLY A 499 13.76 3.15 -13.34
CA GLY A 499 14.07 4.17 -14.35
C GLY A 499 15.42 3.94 -15.04
N PRO A 500 15.93 4.94 -15.76
CA PRO A 500 17.10 4.78 -16.61
C PRO A 500 18.38 4.49 -15.80
N THR A 501 19.31 3.75 -16.42
CA THR A 501 20.65 3.51 -15.86
C THR A 501 21.47 4.80 -15.77
N GLN A 502 22.66 4.75 -15.17
CA GLN A 502 23.58 5.89 -15.13
C GLN A 502 24.00 6.41 -16.53
N ALA A 503 23.96 5.57 -17.56
CA ALA A 503 24.20 5.97 -18.95
C ALA A 503 22.97 6.64 -19.60
N GLY A 504 21.85 6.67 -18.88
CA GLY A 504 20.55 7.12 -19.33
C GLY A 504 19.84 6.10 -20.22
N ASP A 505 20.24 4.83 -20.20
CA ASP A 505 19.58 3.78 -20.97
C ASP A 505 18.41 3.20 -20.19
N TYR A 506 17.28 3.00 -20.85
CA TYR A 506 16.09 2.41 -20.27
C TYR A 506 15.52 1.38 -21.24
N GLU A 507 15.27 0.18 -20.73
CA GLU A 507 14.62 -0.90 -21.44
C GLU A 507 13.39 -1.35 -20.65
N ASP A 508 12.25 -1.40 -21.32
CA ASP A 508 10.98 -1.85 -20.77
C ASP A 508 10.88 -3.38 -20.87
N ASP A 509 11.72 -4.06 -20.08
CA ASP A 509 11.76 -5.50 -19.96
C ASP A 509 11.50 -5.90 -18.50
N ARG A 510 10.46 -6.71 -18.29
CA ARG A 510 10.12 -7.28 -16.98
C ARG A 510 11.32 -7.98 -16.34
N ASN A 511 12.23 -8.61 -17.09
CA ASN A 511 13.39 -9.28 -16.52
C ASN A 511 14.53 -8.33 -16.10
N ASN A 512 14.43 -7.06 -16.49
CA ASN A 512 15.37 -6.02 -16.14
C ASN A 512 14.94 -5.36 -14.82
N TYR A 513 15.25 -6.03 -13.71
CA TYR A 513 15.01 -5.51 -12.36
C TYR A 513 15.75 -4.18 -12.09
N ILE A 514 16.76 -3.81 -12.87
CA ILE A 514 17.42 -2.49 -12.71
C ILE A 514 16.50 -1.36 -13.16
N ASN A 515 15.87 -1.50 -14.32
CA ASN A 515 15.02 -0.45 -14.89
C ASN A 515 13.58 -0.52 -14.40
N ASN A 516 13.06 -1.72 -14.13
CA ASN A 516 11.63 -1.97 -13.96
C ASN A 516 11.23 -2.47 -12.58
N GLU A 517 12.16 -2.58 -11.63
CA GLU A 517 11.78 -2.80 -10.23
C GLU A 517 10.91 -1.66 -9.71
N VAL A 518 9.97 -2.05 -8.85
CA VAL A 518 9.02 -1.19 -8.13
C VAL A 518 9.10 -1.59 -6.67
N ALA A 519 9.02 -0.63 -5.76
CA ALA A 519 9.12 -0.88 -4.34
C ALA A 519 8.42 0.19 -3.51
N CYS A 520 8.01 -0.15 -2.29
CA CYS A 520 7.35 0.76 -1.37
C CYS A 520 8.19 2.02 -1.10
N ASP A 521 9.52 1.87 -0.99
CA ASP A 521 10.46 2.97 -0.77
C ASP A 521 10.72 3.81 -2.04
N TYR A 522 10.39 3.29 -3.23
CA TYR A 522 10.43 4.06 -4.48
C TYR A 522 9.31 5.08 -4.54
N ASN A 523 8.13 4.71 -4.08
CA ASN A 523 6.97 5.60 -4.05
C ASN A 523 6.93 6.51 -2.82
N ALA A 524 7.58 6.17 -1.72
CA ALA A 524 7.42 6.86 -0.44
C ALA A 524 7.59 8.40 -0.50
N ALA A 525 8.77 8.89 -0.89
CA ALA A 525 9.00 10.34 -1.02
C ALA A 525 8.34 10.93 -2.26
N PHE A 526 8.13 10.10 -3.30
CA PHE A 526 7.43 10.50 -4.51
C PHE A 526 5.98 10.92 -4.20
N THR A 527 5.27 10.18 -3.36
CA THR A 527 3.93 10.53 -2.86
C THR A 527 3.92 11.89 -2.17
N GLY A 528 4.86 12.13 -1.25
CA GLY A 528 5.00 13.43 -0.60
C GLY A 528 5.33 14.57 -1.58
N ALA A 529 6.14 14.30 -2.61
CA ALA A 529 6.47 15.29 -3.64
C ALA A 529 5.25 15.62 -4.52
N LEU A 530 4.37 14.65 -4.81
CA LEU A 530 3.11 14.89 -5.51
C LEU A 530 2.15 15.74 -4.68
N ALA A 531 2.01 15.46 -3.38
CA ALA A 531 1.22 16.31 -2.49
C ALA A 531 1.76 17.75 -2.42
N ALA A 532 3.09 17.91 -2.36
CA ALA A 532 3.71 19.23 -2.45
C ALA A 532 3.40 19.93 -3.78
N LEU A 533 3.35 19.20 -4.91
CA LEU A 533 2.97 19.77 -6.20
C LEU A 533 1.50 20.17 -6.27
N VAL A 534 0.61 19.42 -5.64
CA VAL A 534 -0.82 19.79 -5.54
C VAL A 534 -0.98 21.05 -4.68
N GLU A 535 -0.26 21.16 -3.57
CA GLU A 535 -0.36 22.33 -2.68
C GLU A 535 0.21 23.61 -3.30
N LEU A 536 1.28 23.49 -4.09
CA LEU A 536 2.06 24.64 -4.56
C LEU A 536 1.62 25.18 -5.94
N ASN A 537 0.63 24.56 -6.58
CA ASN A 537 0.05 24.94 -7.87
C ASN A 537 -1.46 25.16 -7.76
#